data_AF-A0A2E4HLM3-F1
#
_entry.id   AF-A0A2E4HLM3-F1
#
_cell.length_a   1.000
_cell.length_b   1.000
_cell.length_c   1.000
_cell.angle_alpha   90.00
_cell.angle_beta   90.00
_cell.angle_gamma   90.00
#
_symmetry.space_group_name_H-M   'P 1'
#
loop_
_entity.id
_entity.type
_entity.pdbx_description
1 polymer ?
#
loop_
_entity_poly.entity_id
_entity_poly.type
_entity_poly.pdbx_seq_one_letter_code
_entity_poly.pdbx_strand_id
1 'polypeptide(L)'
;MSEKTITQKEDAMTQRDIRMEDMKKRYAKFTEMKLSKQAFVDTRLSEHARDLYNVIGNGVSEDPELKPSIDTVEGFNVHYVGAERGKGAALHSHTTVEVFFAMSGKWSVYWGENGENNIELETFDIISIPPGVMRGFKNIGNEYANLMAILGGNNPGKISWAKSVLERAEKSGLRLDSSGKIIELNSQ
;
A
#
# COMPACT_ATOMS: atom_id res chain seq x y z
N MET A 1 1.81 21.19 50.26
CA MET A 1 2.78 20.68 49.26
C MET A 1 2.25 21.07 47.90
N SER A 2 3.03 21.86 47.17
CA SER A 2 2.63 22.62 45.98
C SER A 2 2.34 21.75 44.76
N GLU A 3 1.27 22.10 44.05
CA GLU A 3 0.96 21.63 42.70
C GLU A 3 2.15 21.90 41.77
N LYS A 4 2.62 20.85 41.09
CA LYS A 4 3.59 21.00 40.00
C LYS A 4 2.82 21.40 38.74
N THR A 5 2.87 22.68 38.42
CA THR A 5 2.51 23.18 37.09
C THR A 5 3.41 22.52 36.05
N ILE A 6 2.87 21.57 35.29
CA ILE A 6 3.53 21.03 34.10
C ILE A 6 3.33 22.05 32.99
N THR A 7 4.33 22.90 32.75
CA THR A 7 4.34 23.78 31.59
C THR A 7 4.55 22.94 30.35
N GLN A 8 3.47 22.67 29.59
CA GLN A 8 3.60 22.22 28.21
C GLN A 8 4.30 23.34 27.43
N LYS A 9 5.50 23.07 26.92
CA LYS A 9 6.12 23.94 25.91
C LYS A 9 5.32 23.75 24.63
N GLU A 10 4.67 24.80 24.15
CA GLU A 10 4.13 24.86 22.79
C GLU A 10 5.31 24.75 21.82
N ASP A 11 5.32 23.68 21.01
CA ASP A 11 6.25 23.56 19.88
C ASP A 11 5.84 24.60 18.82
N ALA A 12 6.36 25.82 18.93
CA ALA A 12 6.12 26.87 17.96
C ALA A 12 6.68 26.44 16.58
N MET A 13 5.78 26.18 15.63
CA MET A 13 6.14 25.81 14.26
C MET A 13 6.75 27.03 13.54
N THR A 14 8.05 27.00 13.27
CA THR A 14 8.71 28.05 12.48
C THR A 14 8.22 27.99 11.04
N GLN A 15 7.64 29.09 10.55
CA GLN A 15 7.28 29.25 9.14
C GLN A 15 8.55 29.13 8.27
N ARG A 16 8.53 28.20 7.31
CA ARG A 16 9.61 28.02 6.32
C ARG A 16 9.15 28.54 4.97
N ASP A 17 9.92 29.43 4.37
CA ASP A 17 9.77 29.78 2.96
C ASP A 17 10.37 28.67 2.10
N ILE A 18 9.54 28.05 1.26
CA ILE A 18 9.95 27.00 0.32
C ILE A 18 9.83 27.50 -1.12
N ARG A 19 10.84 27.19 -1.94
CA ARG A 19 10.86 27.58 -3.35
C ARG A 19 9.91 26.69 -4.15
N MET A 20 9.33 27.23 -5.22
CA MET A 20 8.47 26.46 -6.13
C MET A 20 9.16 25.19 -6.65
N GLU A 21 10.43 25.26 -7.02
CA GLU A 21 11.16 24.08 -7.53
C GLU A 21 11.32 22.96 -6.48
N ASP A 22 11.40 23.31 -5.19
CA ASP A 22 11.43 22.32 -4.12
C ASP A 22 10.04 21.76 -3.84
N MET A 23 8.99 22.57 -3.94
CA MET A 23 7.60 22.09 -3.86
C MET A 23 7.23 21.17 -5.02
N LYS A 24 7.74 21.41 -6.24
CA LYS A 24 7.52 20.53 -7.40
C LYS A 24 8.02 19.11 -7.16
N LYS A 25 9.11 18.91 -6.40
CA LYS A 25 9.61 17.58 -6.01
C LYS A 25 8.63 16.82 -5.11
N ARG A 26 7.68 17.53 -4.48
CA ARG A 26 6.62 16.97 -3.63
C ARG A 26 5.25 16.99 -4.30
N TYR A 27 5.22 17.22 -5.61
CA TYR A 27 4.00 17.23 -6.40
C TYR A 27 4.01 16.06 -7.38
N ALA A 28 2.91 15.31 -7.42
CA ALA A 28 2.70 14.27 -8.42
C ALA A 28 1.36 14.49 -9.10
N LYS A 29 1.38 14.51 -10.43
CA LYS A 29 0.18 14.62 -11.25
C LYS A 29 -0.24 13.23 -11.70
N PHE A 30 -1.48 12.85 -11.41
CA PHE A 30 -1.98 11.50 -11.67
C PHE A 30 -1.76 11.01 -13.11
N THR A 31 -1.98 11.87 -14.11
CA THR A 31 -1.82 11.54 -15.53
C THR A 31 -0.38 11.27 -15.97
N GLU A 32 0.60 11.57 -15.11
CA GLU A 32 2.04 11.39 -15.37
C GLU A 32 2.64 10.26 -14.52
N MET A 33 1.84 9.66 -13.62
CA MET A 33 2.28 8.56 -12.75
C MET A 33 2.44 7.28 -13.57
N LYS A 34 3.45 6.49 -13.21
CA LYS A 34 3.67 5.16 -13.76
C LYS A 34 2.94 4.11 -12.93
N LEU A 35 2.19 3.25 -13.58
CA LEU A 35 1.60 2.06 -12.97
C LEU A 35 2.47 0.83 -13.22
N SER A 36 2.42 -0.12 -12.30
CA SER A 36 2.83 -1.50 -12.55
C SER A 36 1.64 -2.43 -12.42
N LYS A 37 1.54 -3.39 -13.34
CA LYS A 37 0.57 -4.51 -13.28
C LYS A 37 1.13 -5.72 -12.54
N GLN A 38 2.42 -5.71 -12.20
CA GLN A 38 3.12 -6.80 -11.52
C GLN A 38 3.96 -6.27 -10.35
N ALA A 39 3.37 -5.36 -9.56
CA ALA A 39 4.04 -4.82 -8.38
C ALA A 39 4.25 -5.85 -7.26
N PHE A 40 3.49 -6.94 -7.29
CA PHE A 40 3.48 -7.98 -6.27
C PHE A 40 3.36 -9.38 -6.87
N VAL A 41 3.91 -10.37 -6.16
CA VAL A 41 3.95 -11.77 -6.59
C VAL A 41 2.55 -12.38 -6.76
N ASP A 42 1.56 -11.89 -6.01
CA ASP A 42 0.18 -12.39 -6.07
C ASP A 42 -0.58 -11.90 -7.32
N THR A 43 -0.13 -10.84 -8.00
CA THR A 43 -0.85 -10.23 -9.14
C THR A 43 -1.02 -11.15 -10.35
N ARG A 44 -0.21 -12.23 -10.45
CA ARG A 44 -0.36 -13.25 -11.49
C ARG A 44 -1.50 -14.23 -11.21
N LEU A 45 -2.00 -14.27 -9.97
CA LEU A 45 -3.25 -14.93 -9.62
C LEU A 45 -4.40 -14.03 -10.10
N SER A 46 -5.25 -14.54 -10.98
CA SER A 46 -6.22 -13.72 -11.73
C SER A 46 -7.17 -12.90 -10.86
N GLU A 47 -7.50 -13.39 -9.67
CA GLU A 47 -8.34 -12.74 -8.67
C GLU A 47 -7.61 -11.65 -7.88
N HIS A 48 -6.30 -11.53 -8.05
CA HIS A 48 -5.45 -10.54 -7.40
C HIS A 48 -4.78 -9.57 -8.39
N ALA A 49 -5.14 -9.64 -9.67
CA ALA A 49 -4.63 -8.71 -10.67
C ALA A 49 -5.12 -7.28 -10.39
N ARG A 50 -4.18 -6.35 -10.25
CA ARG A 50 -4.41 -4.95 -9.91
C ARG A 50 -3.28 -4.07 -10.45
N ASP A 51 -3.59 -2.81 -10.67
CA ASP A 51 -2.60 -1.77 -10.95
C ASP A 51 -2.09 -1.19 -9.62
N LEU A 52 -0.79 -0.89 -9.54
CA LEU A 52 -0.19 -0.16 -8.42
C LEU A 52 0.55 1.08 -8.92
N TYR A 53 0.37 2.19 -8.22
CA TYR A 53 1.14 3.42 -8.38
C TYR A 53 1.88 3.71 -7.08
N ASN A 54 3.21 3.85 -7.15
CA ASN A 54 3.99 4.42 -6.05
C ASN A 54 3.87 5.95 -6.11
N VAL A 55 3.06 6.55 -5.23
CA VAL A 55 2.79 8.00 -5.24
C VAL A 55 3.85 8.72 -4.42
N ILE A 56 3.94 8.41 -3.13
CA ILE A 56 4.96 8.92 -2.21
C ILE A 56 5.75 7.75 -1.67
N GLY A 57 7.06 7.75 -1.91
CA GLY A 57 7.97 6.70 -1.52
C GLY A 57 7.76 5.38 -2.28
N ASN A 58 8.75 4.50 -2.20
CA ASN A 58 8.67 3.19 -2.84
C ASN A 58 7.59 2.29 -2.19
N GLY A 59 7.09 2.68 -1.01
CA GLY A 59 6.25 1.83 -0.16
C GLY A 59 6.85 0.44 0.00
N VAL A 60 5.98 -0.57 0.00
CA VAL A 60 6.41 -1.95 -0.24
C VAL A 60 6.00 -2.34 -1.65
N SER A 61 6.97 -2.45 -2.55
CA SER A 61 6.80 -2.96 -3.92
C SER A 61 7.87 -4.01 -4.18
N GLU A 62 7.48 -5.11 -4.81
CA GLU A 62 8.35 -6.23 -5.16
C GLU A 62 8.88 -6.11 -6.60
N ASP A 63 8.30 -5.19 -7.38
CA ASP A 63 8.77 -4.76 -8.70
C ASP A 63 9.93 -3.75 -8.55
N PRO A 64 11.13 -4.06 -9.07
CA PRO A 64 12.29 -3.16 -9.01
C PRO A 64 12.18 -1.95 -9.95
N GLU A 65 11.35 -2.02 -10.99
CA GLU A 65 11.19 -0.99 -12.01
C GLU A 65 10.15 0.07 -11.61
N LEU A 66 9.25 -0.25 -10.68
CA LEU A 66 8.24 0.68 -10.19
C LEU A 66 8.85 1.75 -9.27
N LYS A 67 9.20 2.90 -9.86
CA LYS A 67 9.68 4.08 -9.12
C LYS A 67 8.53 4.96 -8.63
N PRO A 68 8.70 5.64 -7.47
CA PRO A 68 7.71 6.56 -6.97
C PRO A 68 7.65 7.86 -7.76
N SER A 69 6.51 8.52 -7.72
CA SER A 69 6.33 9.85 -8.31
C SER A 69 6.97 10.94 -7.43
N ILE A 70 6.91 10.77 -6.11
CA ILE A 70 7.60 11.59 -5.10
C ILE A 70 8.50 10.66 -4.30
N ASP A 71 9.82 10.85 -4.38
CA ASP A 71 10.81 10.01 -3.68
C ASP A 71 11.13 10.49 -2.26
N THR A 72 10.74 11.73 -1.93
CA THR A 72 10.99 12.36 -0.64
C THR A 72 9.97 11.89 0.39
N VAL A 73 10.36 10.89 1.19
CA VAL A 73 9.52 10.29 2.24
C VAL A 73 9.78 10.93 3.59
N GLU A 74 8.71 11.42 4.23
CA GLU A 74 8.76 12.00 5.58
C GLU A 74 7.57 11.49 6.40
N GLY A 75 7.77 10.36 7.09
CA GLY A 75 6.85 9.78 8.05
C GLY A 75 5.80 8.83 7.46
N PHE A 76 5.58 8.82 6.15
CA PHE A 76 4.62 7.93 5.50
C PHE A 76 4.89 7.72 4.00
N ASN A 77 4.39 6.60 3.47
CA ASN A 77 4.33 6.28 2.04
C ASN A 77 2.87 6.28 1.58
N VAL A 78 2.64 6.56 0.30
CA VAL A 78 1.30 6.54 -0.31
C VAL A 78 1.33 5.76 -1.61
N HIS A 79 0.37 4.84 -1.74
CA HIS A 79 0.12 4.05 -2.94
C HIS A 79 -1.30 4.26 -3.43
N TYR A 80 -1.48 4.24 -4.74
CA TYR A 80 -2.80 4.03 -5.33
C TYR A 80 -2.88 2.62 -5.90
N VAL A 81 -4.00 1.97 -5.63
CA VAL A 81 -4.36 0.66 -6.16
C VAL A 81 -5.57 0.82 -7.05
N GLY A 82 -5.47 0.30 -8.27
CA GLY A 82 -6.59 0.24 -9.19
C GLY A 82 -6.96 -1.21 -9.48
N ALA A 83 -8.25 -1.57 -9.37
CA ALA A 83 -8.67 -2.95 -9.59
C ALA A 83 -10.02 -3.04 -10.29
N GLU A 84 -10.12 -4.01 -11.21
CA GLU A 84 -11.39 -4.43 -11.79
C GLU A 84 -12.28 -5.12 -10.75
N ARG A 85 -13.58 -5.26 -11.08
CA ARG A 85 -14.54 -6.01 -10.27
C ARG A 85 -13.99 -7.38 -9.88
N GLY A 86 -14.10 -7.69 -8.58
CA GLY A 86 -13.74 -8.97 -8.02
C GLY A 86 -12.25 -9.18 -7.83
N LYS A 87 -11.41 -8.16 -8.08
CA LYS A 87 -9.96 -8.24 -7.93
C LYS A 87 -9.46 -7.42 -6.75
N GLY A 88 -8.24 -7.73 -6.29
CA GLY A 88 -7.60 -6.99 -5.21
C GLY A 88 -6.29 -7.62 -4.77
N ALA A 89 -6.02 -7.67 -3.46
CA ALA A 89 -4.78 -8.23 -2.94
C ALA A 89 -5.04 -9.40 -1.99
N ALA A 90 -4.22 -10.44 -2.06
CA ALA A 90 -4.30 -11.60 -1.20
C ALA A 90 -4.03 -11.26 0.28
N LEU A 91 -4.17 -12.23 1.19
CA LEU A 91 -3.80 -12.04 2.60
C LEU A 91 -2.29 -11.77 2.75
N HIS A 92 -1.97 -10.63 3.34
CA HIS A 92 -0.61 -10.23 3.70
C HIS A 92 -0.58 -9.34 4.95
N SER A 93 0.60 -9.09 5.52
CA SER A 93 0.78 -8.17 6.65
C SER A 93 2.03 -7.29 6.51
N HIS A 94 2.03 -6.18 7.24
CA HIS A 94 3.12 -5.21 7.33
C HIS A 94 3.57 -5.02 8.78
N THR A 95 4.80 -4.51 8.94
CA THR A 95 5.36 -4.11 10.24
C THR A 95 4.96 -2.69 10.66
N THR A 96 4.22 -1.97 9.81
CA THR A 96 3.75 -0.60 10.02
C THR A 96 2.23 -0.56 10.02
N VAL A 97 1.65 0.52 10.56
CA VAL A 97 0.24 0.83 10.30
C VAL A 97 0.06 1.02 8.81
N GLU A 98 -1.07 0.56 8.30
CA GLU A 98 -1.50 0.85 6.95
C GLU A 98 -2.97 1.23 6.93
N VAL A 99 -3.28 2.28 6.18
CA VAL A 99 -4.62 2.82 6.07
C VAL A 99 -5.12 2.62 4.64
N PHE A 100 -6.33 2.11 4.48
CA PHE A 100 -7.02 2.03 3.19
C PHE A 100 -8.14 3.06 3.14
N PHE A 101 -8.14 3.88 2.10
CA PHE A 101 -9.15 4.90 1.83
C PHE A 101 -9.76 4.68 0.44
N ALA A 102 -11.06 4.43 0.38
CA ALA A 102 -11.78 4.16 -0.85
C ALA A 102 -11.99 5.45 -1.66
N MET A 103 -11.13 5.70 -2.65
CA MET A 103 -11.23 6.90 -3.50
C MET A 103 -12.40 6.80 -4.49
N SER A 104 -12.71 5.59 -4.96
CA SER A 104 -13.88 5.30 -5.78
C SER A 104 -14.33 3.85 -5.62
N GLY A 105 -15.57 3.58 -6.04
CA GLY A 105 -16.16 2.26 -6.03
C GLY A 105 -16.48 1.75 -4.62
N LYS A 106 -16.55 0.43 -4.48
CA LYS A 106 -16.89 -0.26 -3.25
C LYS A 106 -15.90 -1.39 -3.00
N TRP A 107 -15.32 -1.42 -1.81
CA TRP A 107 -14.26 -2.35 -1.45
C TRP A 107 -14.67 -3.20 -0.26
N SER A 108 -14.18 -4.44 -0.21
CA SER A 108 -14.20 -5.26 1.00
C SER A 108 -12.77 -5.40 1.48
N VAL A 109 -12.49 -4.96 2.70
CA VAL A 109 -11.23 -5.20 3.39
C VAL A 109 -11.47 -6.35 4.36
N TYR A 110 -10.68 -7.41 4.23
CA TYR A 110 -10.84 -8.64 5.00
C TYR A 110 -9.58 -9.01 5.76
N TRP A 111 -9.73 -9.67 6.90
CA TRP A 111 -8.63 -10.04 7.79
C TRP A 111 -8.97 -11.30 8.60
N GLY A 112 -7.96 -11.79 9.32
CA GLY A 112 -8.01 -13.06 10.04
C GLY A 112 -7.12 -14.09 9.36
N GLU A 113 -6.93 -15.24 10.00
CA GLU A 113 -6.04 -16.29 9.50
C GLU A 113 -6.48 -16.78 8.12
N ASN A 114 -7.80 -16.81 7.89
CA ASN A 114 -8.43 -17.28 6.65
C ASN A 114 -9.23 -16.18 5.95
N GLY A 115 -9.11 -14.91 6.38
CA GLY A 115 -9.89 -13.80 5.83
C GLY A 115 -11.37 -13.86 6.21
N GLU A 116 -11.69 -14.46 7.36
CA GLU A 116 -13.05 -14.71 7.83
C GLU A 116 -13.79 -13.45 8.30
N ASN A 117 -13.06 -12.40 8.67
CA ASN A 117 -13.63 -11.11 9.04
C ASN A 117 -13.53 -10.14 7.87
N ASN A 118 -14.52 -9.28 7.71
CA ASN A 118 -14.46 -8.23 6.71
C ASN A 118 -15.30 -7.01 7.09
N ILE A 119 -14.97 -5.89 6.44
CA ILE A 119 -15.79 -4.69 6.41
C ILE A 119 -15.88 -4.20 4.97
N GLU A 120 -17.03 -3.67 4.59
CA GLU A 120 -17.21 -3.00 3.32
C GLU A 120 -16.92 -1.50 3.47
N LEU A 121 -16.20 -0.94 2.50
CA LEU A 121 -15.92 0.48 2.38
C LEU A 121 -16.69 1.02 1.17
N GLU A 122 -17.54 2.01 1.40
CA GLU A 122 -18.08 2.86 0.34
C GLU A 122 -17.07 3.94 -0.05
N THR A 123 -17.35 4.68 -1.12
CA THR A 123 -16.48 5.78 -1.54
C THR A 123 -16.37 6.83 -0.41
N PHE A 124 -15.15 7.27 -0.12
CA PHE A 124 -14.73 8.11 1.03
C PHE A 124 -14.64 7.42 2.40
N ASP A 125 -14.96 6.13 2.51
CA ASP A 125 -14.70 5.38 3.74
C ASP A 125 -13.21 5.05 3.91
N ILE A 126 -12.82 4.85 5.17
CA ILE A 126 -11.45 4.61 5.58
C ILE A 126 -11.37 3.52 6.65
N ILE A 127 -10.32 2.70 6.59
CA ILE A 127 -9.96 1.76 7.66
C ILE A 127 -8.47 1.84 7.93
N SER A 128 -8.09 1.83 9.21
CA SER A 128 -6.71 1.76 9.67
C SER A 128 -6.42 0.37 10.21
N ILE A 129 -5.42 -0.30 9.63
CA ILE A 129 -5.01 -1.66 10.00
C ILE A 129 -3.74 -1.60 10.87
N PRO A 130 -3.78 -2.17 12.10
CA PRO A 130 -2.60 -2.24 12.96
C PRO A 130 -1.47 -3.11 12.35
N PRO A 131 -0.20 -2.88 12.76
CA PRO A 131 0.91 -3.75 12.38
C PRO A 131 0.65 -5.22 12.72
N GLY A 132 1.11 -6.12 11.84
CA GLY A 132 1.04 -7.57 12.04
C GLY A 132 -0.32 -8.21 11.74
N VAL A 133 -1.39 -7.43 11.51
CA VAL A 133 -2.68 -7.99 11.09
C VAL A 133 -2.59 -8.50 9.66
N MET A 134 -2.90 -9.78 9.48
CA MET A 134 -3.01 -10.42 8.17
C MET A 134 -4.32 -9.96 7.50
N ARG A 135 -4.21 -9.21 6.41
CA ARG A 135 -5.33 -8.58 5.72
C ARG A 135 -5.19 -8.63 4.20
N GLY A 136 -6.30 -8.52 3.50
CA GLY A 136 -6.38 -8.31 2.06
C GLY A 136 -7.54 -7.38 1.73
N PHE A 137 -7.71 -7.09 0.45
CA PHE A 137 -8.82 -6.26 -0.01
C PHE A 137 -9.31 -6.71 -1.38
N LYS A 138 -10.55 -6.39 -1.72
CA LYS A 138 -11.18 -6.74 -2.98
C LYS A 138 -12.15 -5.65 -3.42
N ASN A 139 -12.11 -5.27 -4.68
CA ASN A 139 -13.16 -4.46 -5.29
C ASN A 139 -14.43 -5.33 -5.43
N ILE A 140 -15.47 -5.01 -4.67
CA ILE A 140 -16.77 -5.69 -4.68
C ILE A 140 -17.83 -4.91 -5.46
N GLY A 141 -17.47 -3.75 -6.01
CA GLY A 141 -18.31 -2.97 -6.91
C GLY A 141 -18.46 -3.61 -8.29
N ASN A 142 -19.08 -2.86 -9.20
CA ASN A 142 -19.39 -3.34 -10.55
C ASN A 142 -18.42 -2.85 -11.63
N GLU A 143 -17.55 -1.91 -11.30
CA GLU A 143 -16.65 -1.22 -12.23
C GLU A 143 -15.23 -1.15 -11.66
N TYR A 144 -14.28 -0.74 -12.49
CA TYR A 144 -12.93 -0.42 -12.04
C TYR A 144 -12.96 0.64 -10.94
N ALA A 145 -12.22 0.41 -9.86
CA ALA A 145 -12.22 1.26 -8.67
C ALA A 145 -10.80 1.55 -8.22
N ASN A 146 -10.63 2.66 -7.48
CA ASN A 146 -9.35 3.04 -6.89
C ASN A 146 -9.41 3.07 -5.35
N LEU A 147 -8.36 2.53 -4.74
CA LEU A 147 -8.11 2.52 -3.30
C LEU A 147 -6.77 3.22 -3.04
N MET A 148 -6.72 4.11 -2.06
CA MET A 148 -5.46 4.67 -1.58
C MET A 148 -4.98 3.86 -0.38
N ALA A 149 -3.73 3.42 -0.40
CA ALA A 149 -3.06 2.83 0.75
C ALA A 149 -2.01 3.81 1.30
N ILE A 150 -1.99 4.02 2.61
CA ILE A 150 -1.05 4.90 3.30
C ILE A 150 -0.29 4.06 4.33
N LEU A 151 1.03 3.94 4.18
CA LEU A 151 1.87 3.16 5.07
C LEU A 151 2.67 4.08 5.99
N GLY A 152 2.69 3.80 7.28
CA GLY A 152 3.47 4.58 8.24
C GLY A 152 4.98 4.39 8.10
N GLY A 153 5.74 5.42 8.47
CA GLY A 153 7.21 5.40 8.53
C GLY A 153 7.90 5.77 7.22
N ASN A 154 9.19 6.13 7.33
CA ASN A 154 10.07 6.36 6.18
C ASN A 154 10.38 5.08 5.42
N ASN A 155 10.50 3.97 6.16
CA ASN A 155 10.70 2.64 5.62
C ASN A 155 9.50 1.76 6.03
N PRO A 156 8.63 1.38 5.08
CA PRO A 156 7.44 0.58 5.34
C PRO A 156 7.74 -0.93 5.49
N GLY A 157 9.02 -1.32 5.44
CA GLY A 157 9.46 -2.69 5.65
C GLY A 157 9.20 -3.60 4.45
N LYS A 158 8.99 -4.88 4.73
CA LYS A 158 8.67 -5.91 3.73
C LYS A 158 7.26 -6.44 3.95
N ILE A 159 6.67 -6.99 2.90
CA ILE A 159 5.40 -7.71 2.98
C ILE A 159 5.66 -9.10 3.53
N SER A 160 4.80 -9.52 4.47
CA SER A 160 4.68 -10.92 4.85
C SER A 160 3.45 -11.51 4.18
N TRP A 161 3.64 -12.38 3.19
CA TRP A 161 2.54 -13.07 2.52
C TRP A 161 2.10 -14.31 3.31
N ALA A 162 0.81 -14.63 3.23
CA ALA A 162 0.35 -15.95 3.67
C ALA A 162 1.04 -17.06 2.86
N LYS A 163 1.39 -18.17 3.52
CA LYS A 163 2.15 -19.28 2.90
C LYS A 163 1.47 -19.80 1.63
N SER A 164 0.14 -19.95 1.67
CA SER A 164 -0.67 -20.40 0.54
C SER A 164 -0.57 -19.49 -0.69
N VAL A 165 -0.33 -18.19 -0.50
CA VAL A 165 -0.16 -17.23 -1.60
C VAL A 165 1.18 -17.46 -2.30
N LEU A 166 2.26 -17.63 -1.54
CA LEU A 166 3.60 -17.91 -2.09
C LEU A 166 3.63 -19.23 -2.87
N GLU A 167 3.01 -20.29 -2.32
CA GLU A 167 2.91 -21.60 -2.99
C GLU A 167 2.13 -21.51 -4.32
N ARG A 168 1.10 -20.68 -4.38
CA ARG A 168 0.31 -20.47 -5.61
C ARG A 168 1.06 -19.60 -6.62
N ALA A 169 1.76 -18.58 -6.15
CA ALA A 169 2.57 -17.71 -6.99
C ALA A 169 3.72 -18.49 -7.66
N GLU A 170 4.39 -19.38 -6.91
CA GLU A 170 5.44 -20.24 -7.46
C GLU A 170 4.92 -21.13 -8.59
N LYS A 171 3.73 -21.71 -8.42
CA LYS A 171 3.04 -22.48 -9.49
C LYS A 171 2.69 -21.64 -10.72
N SER A 172 2.58 -20.32 -10.57
CA SER A 172 2.38 -19.39 -11.69
C SER A 172 3.68 -18.97 -12.38
N GLY A 173 4.83 -19.42 -11.87
CA GLY A 173 6.16 -19.08 -12.39
C GLY A 173 6.79 -17.84 -11.76
N LEU A 174 6.22 -17.29 -10.67
CA LEU A 174 6.81 -16.17 -9.92
C LEU A 174 7.27 -16.61 -8.54
N ARG A 175 8.43 -16.12 -8.11
CA ARG A 175 8.91 -16.29 -6.73
C ARG A 175 9.51 -14.98 -6.22
N LEU A 176 9.64 -14.87 -4.91
CA LEU A 176 10.45 -13.83 -4.27
C LEU A 176 11.88 -14.32 -4.04
N ASP A 177 12.86 -13.47 -4.30
CA ASP A 177 14.25 -13.69 -3.88
C ASP A 177 14.45 -13.41 -2.37
N SER A 178 15.68 -13.56 -1.86
CA SER A 178 16.00 -13.28 -0.46
C SER A 178 15.84 -11.80 -0.06
N SER A 179 15.85 -10.89 -1.04
CA SER A 179 15.62 -9.47 -0.84
C SER A 179 14.13 -9.11 -0.80
N GLY A 180 13.25 -10.00 -1.27
CA GLY A 180 11.81 -9.78 -1.38
C GLY A 180 11.41 -9.17 -2.73
N LYS A 181 12.20 -9.40 -3.79
CA LYS A 181 11.92 -8.95 -5.16
C LYS A 181 11.44 -10.11 -6.02
N ILE A 182 10.54 -9.80 -6.95
CA ILE A 182 9.99 -10.79 -7.88
C ILE A 182 11.10 -11.26 -8.83
N ILE A 183 11.19 -12.57 -9.00
CA ILE A 183 11.98 -13.24 -10.02
C ILE A 183 11.07 -14.18 -10.82
N GLU A 184 11.28 -14.25 -12.12
CA GLU A 184 10.61 -15.23 -12.98
C GLU A 184 11.35 -16.56 -12.93
N LEU A 185 10.60 -17.63 -12.70
CA LEU A 185 11.09 -18.98 -12.87
C LEU A 185 11.01 -19.28 -14.37
N ASN A 186 12.17 -19.31 -15.04
CA ASN A 186 12.23 -19.72 -16.42
C ASN A 186 11.54 -21.08 -16.57
N SER A 187 10.49 -21.12 -17.40
CA SER A 187 9.89 -22.39 -17.80
C SER A 187 10.95 -23.20 -18.53
N GLN A 188 11.34 -24.35 -17.99
CA GLN A 188 11.94 -25.40 -18.81
C GLN A 188 10.87 -25.98 -19.73
#